data_AF-A0A7X7MER0-F1
#
_entry.id   AF-A0A7X7MER0-F1
#
_cell.length_a   1.000
_cell.length_b   1.000
_cell.length_c   1.000
_cell.angle_alpha   90.00
_cell.angle_beta   90.00
_cell.angle_gamma   90.00
#
_symmetry.space_group_name_H-M   'P 1'
#
loop_
_entity.id
_entity.type
_entity.pdbx_description
1 polymer ?
#
loop_
_entity_poly.entity_id
_entity_poly.type
_entity_poly.pdbx_seq_one_letter_code
_entity_poly.pdbx_strand_id
1 'polypeptide(L)'
;MQMIDYKGWKSIRLANRQVELIVTRDVGPRVIRFGFIGGPNIFAELEGHIGGRGESEWMNRGGHRLWIAPEAAPWSYELDNEPYAVAEAIPNGVRTVQAPGPLTGIEKQMEITLDPERNVVTIRHTLTNRRASPVRCSVWTPTVMGPGGQAILPLPAKVPHTECLVPTQNWSLWSYTVLNDPRFTFGRDYIFFRQDATRGPNKIGL
;
A
#
# COMPACT_ATOMS: atom_id res chain seq x y z
N MET A 1 12.27 -4.36 -17.77
CA MET A 1 12.08 -5.23 -16.59
C MET A 1 13.38 -5.98 -16.35
N GLN A 2 13.89 -6.01 -15.11
CA GLN A 2 15.14 -6.69 -14.76
C GLN A 2 14.99 -7.45 -13.44
N MET A 3 15.48 -8.69 -13.40
CA MET A 3 15.61 -9.43 -12.13
C MET A 3 16.84 -8.93 -11.37
N ILE A 4 16.67 -8.62 -10.08
CA ILE A 4 17.74 -8.13 -9.20
C ILE A 4 17.64 -8.78 -7.83
N ASP A 5 18.72 -8.69 -7.05
CA ASP A 5 18.69 -8.91 -5.61
C ASP A 5 18.42 -7.58 -4.90
N TYR A 6 17.41 -7.55 -4.03
CA TYR A 6 17.10 -6.40 -3.20
C TYR A 6 16.87 -6.84 -1.78
N LYS A 7 17.73 -6.39 -0.87
CA LYS A 7 17.61 -6.61 0.58
C LYS A 7 17.41 -8.09 0.97
N GLY A 8 18.07 -9.01 0.27
CA GLY A 8 18.00 -10.47 0.55
C GLY A 8 16.93 -11.23 -0.25
N TRP A 9 16.16 -10.56 -1.11
CA TRP A 9 15.18 -11.21 -1.98
C TRP A 9 15.50 -11.04 -3.46
N LYS A 10 15.25 -12.09 -4.24
CA LYS A 10 15.00 -11.91 -5.67
C LYS A 10 13.79 -11.01 -5.85
N SER A 11 13.94 -10.06 -6.76
CA SER A 11 12.97 -9.00 -7.01
C SER A 11 13.00 -8.58 -8.48
N ILE A 12 11.92 -7.94 -8.92
CA ILE A 12 11.78 -7.34 -10.24
C ILE A 12 11.96 -5.83 -10.12
N ARG A 13 12.88 -5.29 -10.91
CA ARG A 13 13.09 -3.86 -11.09
C ARG A 13 12.39 -3.37 -12.36
N LEU A 14 11.62 -2.31 -12.23
CA LEU A 14 11.12 -1.48 -13.33
C LEU A 14 11.71 -0.08 -13.17
N ALA A 15 12.15 0.54 -14.26
CA ALA A 15 12.75 1.86 -14.23
C ALA A 15 12.51 2.60 -15.55
N ASN A 16 12.42 3.91 -15.47
CA ASN A 16 12.47 4.83 -16.60
C ASN A 16 13.78 5.62 -16.53
N ARG A 17 13.84 6.83 -17.10
CA ARG A 17 15.05 7.68 -17.08
C ARG A 17 15.39 8.26 -15.70
N GLN A 18 14.43 8.37 -14.78
CA GLN A 18 14.58 9.13 -13.53
C GLN A 18 14.26 8.32 -12.28
N VAL A 19 13.26 7.45 -12.33
CA VAL A 19 12.75 6.69 -11.18
C VAL A 19 12.82 5.19 -11.41
N GLU A 20 12.80 4.46 -10.31
CA GLU A 20 12.70 3.01 -10.28
C GLU A 20 11.69 2.56 -9.22
N LEU A 21 11.11 1.39 -9.45
CA LEU A 21 10.41 0.63 -8.43
C LEU A 21 10.91 -0.82 -8.38
N ILE A 22 10.77 -1.41 -7.20
CA ILE A 22 11.14 -2.80 -6.96
C ILE A 22 9.92 -3.56 -6.45
N VAL A 23 9.59 -4.63 -7.15
CA VAL A 23 8.54 -5.58 -6.79
C VAL A 23 9.22 -6.83 -6.25
N THR A 24 8.88 -7.26 -5.04
CA THR A 24 9.46 -8.48 -4.45
C THR A 24 9.10 -9.71 -5.30
N ARG A 25 9.94 -10.77 -5.29
CA ARG A 25 9.57 -12.08 -5.87
C ARG A 25 9.56 -13.21 -4.86
N ASP A 26 10.51 -13.22 -3.93
CA ASP A 26 10.60 -14.28 -2.92
C ASP A 26 9.53 -14.17 -1.83
N VAL A 27 8.84 -13.03 -1.76
CA VAL A 27 7.75 -12.74 -0.82
C VAL A 27 6.72 -11.82 -1.48
N GLY A 28 5.53 -11.69 -0.90
CA GLY A 28 4.49 -10.74 -1.33
C GLY A 28 3.42 -11.33 -2.25
N PRO A 29 3.00 -10.62 -3.31
CA PRO A 29 3.67 -9.51 -4.00
C PRO A 29 3.59 -8.15 -3.29
N ARG A 30 4.69 -7.39 -3.30
CA ARG A 30 4.76 -6.02 -2.77
C ARG A 30 5.63 -5.13 -3.65
N VAL A 31 5.24 -3.86 -3.82
CA VAL A 31 6.17 -2.82 -4.32
C VAL A 31 6.92 -2.28 -3.11
N ILE A 32 8.12 -2.82 -2.88
CA ILE A 32 8.90 -2.54 -1.66
C ILE A 32 9.67 -1.23 -1.76
N ARG A 33 9.94 -0.76 -2.98
CA ARG A 33 10.66 0.48 -3.23
C ARG A 33 10.02 1.28 -4.34
N PHE A 34 10.00 2.60 -4.17
CA PHE A 34 9.87 3.58 -5.23
C PHE A 34 10.75 4.79 -4.90
N GLY A 35 11.44 5.34 -5.91
CA GLY A 35 12.30 6.51 -5.71
C GLY A 35 13.08 6.87 -6.97
N PHE A 36 13.83 7.98 -6.90
CA PHE A 36 14.78 8.32 -7.96
C PHE A 36 15.88 7.25 -8.06
N ILE A 37 16.40 7.03 -9.27
CA ILE A 37 17.53 6.13 -9.50
C ILE A 37 18.73 6.62 -8.69
N GLY A 38 19.27 5.75 -7.83
CA GLY A 38 20.34 6.10 -6.88
C GLY A 38 19.89 6.95 -5.68
N GLY A 39 18.62 7.36 -5.62
CA GLY A 39 18.03 8.13 -4.53
C GLY A 39 17.44 7.28 -3.41
N PRO A 40 16.93 7.90 -2.33
CA PRO A 40 16.32 7.19 -1.21
C PRO A 40 15.01 6.49 -1.62
N ASN A 41 14.62 5.47 -0.84
CA ASN A 41 13.29 4.86 -0.95
C ASN A 41 12.28 5.78 -0.25
N ILE A 42 11.13 6.06 -0.88
CA ILE A 42 10.08 6.84 -0.22
C ILE A 42 9.18 5.99 0.69
N PHE A 43 9.19 4.67 0.53
CA PHE A 43 8.46 3.74 1.38
C PHE A 43 9.26 3.36 2.61
N ALA A 44 8.57 2.89 3.65
CA ALA A 44 9.22 2.35 4.83
C ALA A 44 9.89 1.01 4.53
N GLU A 45 11.06 0.81 5.12
CA GLU A 45 11.77 -0.46 5.22
C GLU A 45 11.98 -0.74 6.70
N LEU A 46 11.16 -1.61 7.28
CA LEU A 46 11.17 -1.83 8.73
C LEU A 46 12.28 -2.84 9.10
N GLU A 47 13.20 -2.40 9.95
CA GLU A 47 14.27 -3.27 10.46
C GLU A 47 13.69 -4.52 11.15
N GLY A 48 14.34 -5.67 10.95
CA GLY A 48 13.86 -6.97 11.42
C GLY A 48 12.73 -7.59 10.59
N HIS A 49 12.07 -6.81 9.73
CA HIS A 49 10.97 -7.30 8.86
C HIS A 49 11.41 -7.47 7.40
N ILE A 50 12.63 -7.00 7.05
CA ILE A 50 13.18 -7.02 5.70
C ILE A 50 14.20 -8.17 5.55
N GLY A 51 14.20 -8.84 4.41
CA GLY A 51 15.15 -9.87 4.02
C GLY A 51 14.86 -11.29 4.48
N GLY A 52 13.85 -11.50 5.33
CA GLY A 52 13.34 -12.83 5.73
C GLY A 52 12.29 -13.40 4.77
N ARG A 53 12.03 -14.70 4.88
CA ARG A 53 10.96 -15.43 4.16
C ARG A 53 10.48 -16.62 5.00
N GLY A 54 9.24 -17.05 4.75
CA GLY A 54 8.63 -18.21 5.42
C GLY A 54 8.38 -18.06 6.91
N GLU A 55 8.28 -16.84 7.39
CA GLU A 55 7.95 -16.58 8.79
C GLU A 55 6.52 -17.00 9.10
N SER A 56 6.30 -17.60 10.27
CA SER A 56 4.99 -18.06 10.74
C SER A 56 4.02 -16.93 11.11
N GLU A 57 4.55 -15.72 11.23
CA GLU A 57 3.80 -14.51 11.56
C GLU A 57 3.83 -13.50 10.42
N TRP A 58 2.83 -12.65 10.39
CA TRP A 58 2.74 -11.60 9.39
C TRP A 58 3.87 -10.57 9.58
N MET A 59 4.58 -10.25 8.50
CA MET A 59 5.66 -9.27 8.52
C MET A 59 5.22 -7.94 7.90
N ASN A 60 5.30 -6.85 8.68
CA ASN A 60 5.20 -5.50 8.14
C ASN A 60 6.48 -5.12 7.36
N ARG A 61 6.62 -5.63 6.14
CA ARG A 61 7.75 -5.29 5.25
C ARG A 61 7.72 -3.84 4.74
N GLY A 62 6.70 -3.06 5.05
CA GLY A 62 6.48 -1.76 4.43
C GLY A 62 6.04 -1.85 2.96
N GLY A 63 6.34 -0.80 2.19
CA GLY A 63 5.99 -0.72 0.76
C GLY A 63 4.48 -0.63 0.49
N HIS A 64 4.12 -0.85 -0.77
CA HIS A 64 2.73 -0.98 -1.23
C HIS A 64 2.34 -2.46 -1.37
N ARG A 65 1.13 -2.81 -0.94
CA ARG A 65 0.61 -4.18 -0.95
C ARG A 65 -0.89 -4.24 -1.28
N LEU A 66 -1.37 -5.44 -1.58
CA LEU A 66 -2.79 -5.75 -1.74
C LEU A 66 -3.33 -6.57 -0.55
N TRP A 67 -4.38 -6.05 0.07
CA TRP A 67 -5.10 -6.57 1.21
C TRP A 67 -6.61 -6.64 0.95
N ILE A 68 -7.31 -7.27 1.89
CA ILE A 68 -8.77 -7.35 1.92
C ILE A 68 -9.30 -6.55 3.11
N ALA A 69 -10.34 -5.76 2.86
CA ALA A 69 -11.12 -5.05 3.87
C ALA A 69 -12.42 -5.79 4.21
N PRO A 70 -13.01 -5.57 5.41
CA PRO A 70 -12.48 -4.74 6.49
C PRO A 70 -11.20 -5.33 7.11
N GLU A 71 -10.40 -4.48 7.77
CA GLU A 71 -9.23 -4.94 8.51
C GLU A 71 -9.66 -5.91 9.62
N ALA A 72 -9.27 -7.18 9.50
CA ALA A 72 -9.61 -8.20 10.49
C ALA A 72 -8.51 -9.25 10.58
N ALA A 73 -8.12 -9.61 11.80
CA ALA A 73 -7.31 -10.81 12.03
C ALA A 73 -8.23 -12.04 12.08
N PRO A 74 -7.87 -13.16 11.44
CA PRO A 74 -6.63 -13.37 10.67
C PRO A 74 -6.74 -13.01 9.17
N TRP A 75 -7.89 -12.54 8.68
CA TRP A 75 -8.18 -12.34 7.25
C TRP A 75 -7.24 -11.38 6.53
N SER A 76 -7.15 -10.13 6.98
CA SER A 76 -6.23 -9.14 6.40
C SER A 76 -4.78 -9.47 6.72
N TYR A 77 -4.52 -10.23 7.79
CA TYR A 77 -3.17 -10.60 8.24
C TYR A 77 -2.70 -11.96 7.68
N GLU A 78 -3.45 -12.53 6.73
CA GLU A 78 -3.04 -13.73 6.02
C GLU A 78 -1.64 -13.53 5.40
N LEU A 79 -0.79 -14.54 5.59
CA LEU A 79 0.63 -14.44 5.28
C LEU A 79 0.89 -14.25 3.79
N ASP A 80 1.84 -13.36 3.49
CA ASP A 80 2.42 -13.14 2.16
C ASP A 80 3.95 -13.25 2.23
N ASN A 81 4.42 -14.21 3.02
CA ASN A 81 5.85 -14.45 3.33
C ASN A 81 6.53 -15.45 2.41
N GLU A 82 5.85 -15.87 1.36
CA GLU A 82 6.31 -16.87 0.41
C GLU A 82 6.30 -16.30 -1.02
N PRO A 83 7.04 -16.93 -1.96
CA PRO A 83 6.99 -16.55 -3.35
C PRO A 83 5.58 -16.69 -3.92
N TYR A 84 5.19 -15.74 -4.77
CA TYR A 84 3.92 -15.82 -5.48
C TYR A 84 4.05 -16.49 -6.85
N ALA A 85 2.93 -17.06 -7.32
CA ALA A 85 2.85 -18.01 -8.41
C ALA A 85 3.27 -17.42 -9.77
N VAL A 86 2.83 -16.21 -10.11
CA VAL A 86 3.03 -15.63 -11.45
C VAL A 86 3.62 -14.24 -11.36
N ALA A 87 4.66 -13.97 -12.16
CA ALA A 87 5.16 -12.64 -12.47
C ALA A 87 5.38 -12.55 -13.98
N GLU A 88 4.39 -12.03 -14.69
CA GLU A 88 4.38 -11.97 -16.16
C GLU A 88 4.73 -10.56 -16.63
N ALA A 89 5.68 -10.47 -17.57
CA ALA A 89 5.97 -9.20 -18.22
C ALA A 89 4.74 -8.73 -19.01
N ILE A 90 4.34 -7.48 -18.79
CA ILE A 90 3.31 -6.80 -19.58
C ILE A 90 3.93 -5.52 -20.17
N PRO A 91 3.29 -4.86 -21.15
CA PRO A 91 3.79 -3.59 -21.67
C PRO A 91 4.07 -2.60 -20.52
N ASN A 92 5.30 -2.10 -20.47
CA ASN A 92 5.78 -1.15 -19.47
C ASN A 92 5.66 -1.61 -18.00
N GLY A 93 5.57 -2.92 -17.75
CA GLY A 93 5.23 -3.38 -16.40
C GLY A 93 5.35 -4.88 -16.14
N VAL A 94 4.75 -5.28 -15.02
CA VAL A 94 4.61 -6.68 -14.60
C VAL A 94 3.20 -6.92 -14.06
N ARG A 95 2.62 -8.06 -14.40
CA ARG A 95 1.42 -8.61 -13.74
C ARG A 95 1.85 -9.68 -12.75
N THR A 96 1.51 -9.48 -11.48
CA THR A 96 1.77 -10.45 -10.41
C THR A 96 0.49 -11.14 -9.97
N VAL A 97 0.53 -12.45 -9.74
CA VAL A 97 -0.59 -13.23 -9.18
C VAL A 97 -0.10 -14.02 -7.98
N GLN A 98 -0.70 -13.72 -6.82
CA GLN A 98 -0.62 -14.55 -5.62
C GLN A 98 -1.74 -15.57 -5.66
N ALA A 99 -1.40 -16.84 -5.42
CA ALA A 99 -2.39 -17.91 -5.31
C ALA A 99 -3.43 -17.58 -4.21
N PRO A 100 -4.64 -18.16 -4.29
CA PRO A 100 -5.64 -18.01 -3.23
C PRO A 100 -5.06 -18.37 -1.89
N GLY A 101 -5.15 -17.44 -0.94
CA GLY A 101 -4.65 -17.71 0.40
C GLY A 101 -5.44 -18.86 1.05
N PRO A 102 -4.80 -19.73 1.86
CA PRO A 102 -5.45 -20.89 2.45
C PRO A 102 -6.59 -20.52 3.41
N LEU A 103 -6.54 -19.32 3.98
CA LEU A 103 -7.52 -18.81 4.91
C LEU A 103 -8.62 -18.01 4.21
N THR A 104 -8.28 -17.18 3.24
CA THR A 104 -9.25 -16.28 2.60
C THR A 104 -9.88 -16.90 1.37
N GLY A 105 -9.18 -17.81 0.66
CA GLY A 105 -9.58 -18.33 -0.64
C GLY A 105 -9.64 -17.24 -1.73
N ILE A 106 -9.00 -16.09 -1.48
CA ILE A 106 -8.98 -14.95 -2.38
C ILE A 106 -7.63 -14.89 -3.09
N GLU A 107 -7.67 -14.95 -4.41
CA GLU A 107 -6.52 -14.68 -5.27
C GLU A 107 -6.28 -13.18 -5.35
N LYS A 108 -5.01 -12.77 -5.31
CA LYS A 108 -4.62 -11.35 -5.33
C LYS A 108 -3.75 -11.09 -6.56
N GLN A 109 -4.19 -10.16 -7.40
CA GLN A 109 -3.48 -9.72 -8.60
C GLN A 109 -3.13 -8.24 -8.51
N MET A 110 -1.91 -7.90 -8.96
CA MET A 110 -1.50 -6.53 -9.25
C MET A 110 -0.93 -6.44 -10.66
N GLU A 111 -1.42 -5.49 -11.45
CA GLU A 111 -0.81 -5.07 -12.71
C GLU A 111 -0.11 -3.75 -12.46
N ILE A 112 1.22 -3.75 -12.53
CA ILE A 112 2.06 -2.62 -12.14
C ILE A 112 2.77 -2.12 -13.39
N THR A 113 2.48 -0.89 -13.79
CA THR A 113 3.11 -0.25 -14.95
C THR A 113 3.81 1.05 -14.57
N LEU A 114 4.95 1.32 -15.21
CA LEU A 114 5.69 2.57 -15.09
C LEU A 114 5.66 3.28 -16.43
N ASP A 115 5.21 4.53 -16.44
CA ASP A 115 5.24 5.36 -17.63
C ASP A 115 6.71 5.58 -18.09
N PRO A 116 7.03 5.35 -19.37
CA PRO A 116 8.40 5.45 -19.87
C PRO A 116 8.94 6.90 -19.87
N GLU A 117 8.05 7.89 -19.97
CA GLU A 117 8.42 9.31 -20.12
C GLU A 117 8.08 10.15 -18.87
N ARG A 118 7.18 9.65 -18.01
CA ARG A 118 6.74 10.34 -16.79
C ARG A 118 7.02 9.51 -15.55
N ASN A 119 7.22 10.16 -14.42
CA ASN A 119 7.41 9.49 -13.13
C ASN A 119 6.06 9.08 -12.51
N VAL A 120 5.28 8.29 -13.26
CA VAL A 120 3.95 7.85 -12.89
C VAL A 120 3.92 6.33 -12.89
N VAL A 121 3.59 5.75 -11.74
CA VAL A 121 3.32 4.33 -11.59
C VAL A 121 1.80 4.15 -11.50
N THR A 122 1.25 3.27 -12.34
CA THR A 122 -0.15 2.85 -12.24
C THR A 122 -0.19 1.43 -11.71
N ILE A 123 -1.03 1.18 -10.71
CA ILE A 123 -1.26 -0.16 -10.17
C ILE A 123 -2.73 -0.47 -10.24
N ARG A 124 -3.09 -1.55 -10.95
CA ARG A 124 -4.45 -2.10 -10.96
C ARG A 124 -4.51 -3.32 -10.07
N HIS A 125 -5.39 -3.28 -9.07
CA HIS A 125 -5.61 -4.38 -8.15
C HIS A 125 -6.84 -5.18 -8.55
N THR A 126 -6.78 -6.49 -8.39
CA THR A 126 -7.94 -7.37 -8.59
C THR A 126 -7.93 -8.44 -7.52
N LEU A 127 -9.11 -8.67 -6.92
CA LEU A 127 -9.38 -9.78 -6.03
C LEU A 127 -10.32 -10.75 -6.73
N THR A 128 -9.96 -12.03 -6.78
CA THR A 128 -10.81 -13.08 -7.33
C THR A 128 -11.20 -14.04 -6.22
N ASN A 129 -12.50 -14.17 -5.94
CA ASN A 129 -12.99 -15.17 -5.01
C ASN A 129 -12.93 -16.56 -5.67
N ARG A 130 -12.09 -17.46 -5.15
CA ARG A 130 -11.95 -18.85 -5.64
C ARG A 130 -12.71 -19.85 -4.77
N ARG A 131 -13.46 -19.39 -3.77
CA ARG A 131 -14.34 -20.26 -2.96
C ARG A 131 -15.61 -20.62 -3.72
N ALA A 132 -16.25 -21.70 -3.29
CA ALA A 132 -17.61 -22.04 -3.72
C ALA A 132 -18.67 -21.10 -3.13
N SER A 133 -18.37 -20.39 -2.04
CA SER A 133 -19.28 -19.47 -1.36
C SER A 133 -18.91 -18.00 -1.59
N PRO A 134 -19.88 -17.07 -1.54
CA PRO A 134 -19.61 -15.64 -1.59
C PRO A 134 -18.75 -15.16 -0.43
N VAL A 135 -17.87 -14.21 -0.69
CA VAL A 135 -17.03 -13.55 0.32
C VAL A 135 -17.32 -12.06 0.31
N ARG A 136 -17.78 -11.51 1.44
CA ARG A 136 -17.94 -10.07 1.62
C ARG A 136 -16.57 -9.46 1.93
N CYS A 137 -15.98 -8.78 0.96
CA CYS A 137 -14.72 -8.07 1.11
C CYS A 137 -14.63 -6.86 0.19
N SER A 138 -13.60 -6.05 0.35
CA SER A 138 -13.23 -5.00 -0.60
C SER A 138 -11.73 -4.95 -0.81
N VAL A 139 -11.30 -4.41 -1.94
CA VAL A 139 -9.88 -4.12 -2.21
C VAL A 139 -9.40 -3.11 -1.19
N TRP A 140 -8.28 -3.40 -0.52
CA TRP A 140 -7.60 -2.46 0.36
C TRP A 140 -6.10 -2.51 0.11
N THR A 141 -5.46 -1.36 -0.09
CA THR A 141 -4.10 -1.30 -0.64
C THR A 141 -3.20 -0.37 0.16
N PRO A 142 -2.81 -0.75 1.39
CA PRO A 142 -1.98 0.10 2.21
C PRO A 142 -0.61 0.32 1.58
N THR A 143 -0.18 1.58 1.57
CA THR A 143 1.17 2.01 1.21
C THR A 143 1.83 2.54 2.47
N VAL A 144 2.86 1.86 2.96
CA VAL A 144 3.59 2.27 4.16
C VAL A 144 4.70 3.21 3.74
N MET A 145 4.50 4.50 3.98
CA MET A 145 5.48 5.56 3.70
C MET A 145 6.61 5.56 4.72
N GLY A 146 7.80 6.02 4.31
CA GLY A 146 8.92 6.24 5.23
C GLY A 146 8.57 7.22 6.37
N PRO A 147 9.27 7.12 7.52
CA PRO A 147 9.01 7.98 8.67
C PRO A 147 9.37 9.45 8.42
N GLY A 148 8.84 10.35 9.25
CA GLY A 148 9.10 11.80 9.20
C GLY A 148 8.32 12.56 8.12
N GLY A 149 7.52 11.87 7.30
CA GLY A 149 6.72 12.49 6.24
C GLY A 149 5.53 13.32 6.73
N GLN A 150 4.98 14.12 5.82
CA GLN A 150 3.74 14.86 6.03
C GLN A 150 2.66 14.38 5.04
N ALA A 151 1.52 13.94 5.57
CA ALA A 151 0.33 13.71 4.76
C ALA A 151 -0.39 15.05 4.54
N ILE A 152 -0.88 15.24 3.32
CA ILE A 152 -1.72 16.38 2.92
C ILE A 152 -3.02 15.79 2.40
N LEU A 153 -4.10 16.00 3.14
CA LEU A 153 -5.41 15.41 2.87
C LEU A 153 -6.34 16.52 2.36
N PRO A 154 -6.76 16.52 1.09
CA PRO A 154 -7.67 17.54 0.56
C PRO A 154 -9.04 17.44 1.22
N LEU A 155 -9.63 18.59 1.53
CA LEU A 155 -11.01 18.71 1.99
C LEU A 155 -11.91 19.18 0.84
N PRO A 156 -13.22 18.88 0.88
CA PRO A 156 -14.17 19.45 -0.07
C PRO A 156 -14.14 20.98 -0.07
N ALA A 157 -14.40 21.55 -1.24
CA ALA A 157 -14.48 22.99 -1.45
C ALA A 157 -15.44 23.66 -0.46
N LYS A 158 -15.07 24.85 0.03
CA LYS A 158 -15.91 25.63 0.94
C LYS A 158 -16.86 26.51 0.13
N VAL A 159 -18.14 26.17 0.19
CA VAL A 159 -19.22 26.94 -0.43
C VAL A 159 -20.09 27.61 0.64
N PRO A 160 -20.75 28.74 0.35
CA PRO A 160 -21.68 29.37 1.27
C PRO A 160 -22.81 28.42 1.70
N HIS A 161 -23.26 28.52 2.96
CA HIS A 161 -24.38 27.71 3.47
C HIS A 161 -25.70 27.98 2.72
N THR A 162 -25.84 29.17 2.10
CA THR A 162 -26.98 29.52 1.25
C THR A 162 -27.02 28.72 -0.06
N GLU A 163 -25.89 28.11 -0.46
CA GLU A 163 -25.77 27.34 -1.70
C GLU A 163 -25.79 25.83 -1.44
N CYS A 164 -25.19 25.36 -0.35
CA CYS A 164 -25.17 23.94 0.00
C CYS A 164 -25.39 23.73 1.51
N LEU A 165 -26.48 23.05 1.85
CA LEU A 165 -26.87 22.72 3.22
C LEU A 165 -26.60 21.26 3.60
N VAL A 166 -26.26 20.41 2.63
CA VAL A 166 -26.06 18.97 2.84
C VAL A 166 -24.59 18.64 3.14
N PRO A 167 -24.31 17.56 3.90
CA PRO A 167 -22.93 17.12 4.14
C PRO A 167 -22.20 16.79 2.83
N THR A 168 -20.95 17.26 2.70
CA THR A 168 -20.11 17.00 1.51
C THR A 168 -19.05 15.91 1.73
N GLN A 169 -18.92 15.39 2.96
CA GLN A 169 -17.95 14.35 3.31
C GLN A 169 -18.39 13.62 4.59
N ASN A 170 -18.04 12.34 4.70
CA ASN A 170 -18.19 11.53 5.92
C ASN A 170 -16.82 11.06 6.37
N TRP A 171 -16.56 11.03 7.67
CA TRP A 171 -15.30 10.53 8.22
C TRP A 171 -15.51 9.21 8.94
N SER A 172 -14.52 8.33 8.85
CA SER A 172 -14.44 7.10 9.64
C SER A 172 -13.33 7.24 10.67
N LEU A 173 -13.68 7.13 11.95
CA LEU A 173 -12.76 7.22 13.07
C LEU A 173 -12.68 5.86 13.77
N TRP A 174 -11.46 5.44 14.10
CA TRP A 174 -11.22 4.23 14.87
C TRP A 174 -11.24 4.57 16.36
N SER A 175 -11.44 3.56 17.21
CA SER A 175 -11.50 3.74 18.67
C SER A 175 -10.24 4.37 19.27
N TYR A 176 -9.11 4.32 18.55
CA TYR A 176 -7.82 4.90 18.93
C TYR A 176 -7.51 6.22 18.18
N THR A 177 -8.44 6.76 17.41
CA THR A 177 -8.25 8.05 16.73
C THR A 177 -8.31 9.19 17.74
N VAL A 178 -7.22 9.94 17.84
CA VAL A 178 -7.12 11.11 18.73
C VAL A 178 -7.14 12.36 17.86
N LEU A 179 -8.29 13.05 17.80
CA LEU A 179 -8.48 14.21 16.91
C LEU A 179 -7.68 15.45 17.34
N ASN A 180 -7.38 15.60 18.64
CA ASN A 180 -6.55 16.67 19.16
C ASN A 180 -5.05 16.29 19.23
N ASP A 181 -4.65 15.22 18.54
CA ASP A 181 -3.24 14.86 18.40
C ASP A 181 -2.49 16.01 17.70
N PRO A 182 -1.42 16.57 18.30
CA PRO A 182 -0.72 17.73 17.76
C PRO A 182 -0.02 17.47 16.41
N ARG A 183 0.02 16.22 15.95
CA ARG A 183 0.41 15.89 14.58
C ARG A 183 -0.59 16.38 13.53
N PHE A 184 -1.87 16.55 13.90
CA PHE A 184 -2.89 17.11 13.02
C PHE A 184 -2.81 18.64 12.97
N THR A 185 -3.03 19.18 11.78
CA THR A 185 -3.34 20.60 11.60
C THR A 185 -4.51 20.70 10.64
N PHE A 186 -5.65 21.17 11.15
CA PHE A 186 -6.88 21.36 10.36
C PHE A 186 -6.85 22.74 9.72
N GLY A 187 -6.57 22.78 8.42
CA GLY A 187 -6.67 23.99 7.61
C GLY A 187 -8.05 24.16 7.00
N ARG A 188 -8.23 25.22 6.21
CA ARG A 188 -9.45 25.48 5.46
C ARG A 188 -9.66 24.41 4.37
N ASP A 189 -8.65 24.19 3.53
CA ASP A 189 -8.77 23.35 2.31
C ASP A 189 -8.07 21.99 2.44
N TYR A 190 -7.23 21.83 3.47
CA TYR A 190 -6.45 20.61 3.70
C TYR A 190 -6.37 20.27 5.19
N ILE A 191 -6.29 18.99 5.50
CA ILE A 191 -5.78 18.49 6.78
C ILE A 191 -4.34 18.06 6.57
N PHE A 192 -3.45 18.51 7.45
CA PHE A 192 -2.08 18.04 7.49
C PHE A 192 -1.92 17.04 8.64
N PHE A 193 -1.13 15.98 8.41
CA PHE A 193 -0.70 15.08 9.47
C PHE A 193 0.80 14.84 9.34
N ARG A 194 1.58 15.29 10.32
CA ARG A 194 3.03 15.09 10.35
C ARG A 194 3.37 13.84 11.16
N GLN A 195 4.07 12.89 10.55
CA GLN A 195 4.48 11.67 11.24
C GLN A 195 5.47 12.02 12.37
N ASP A 196 5.30 11.37 13.51
CA ASP A 196 6.19 11.43 14.67
C ASP A 196 6.35 10.01 15.19
N ALA A 197 7.57 9.49 15.15
CA ALA A 197 7.90 8.14 15.57
C ALA A 197 7.79 7.93 17.10
N THR A 198 7.74 9.01 17.88
CA THR A 198 7.63 8.95 19.34
C THR A 198 6.18 8.83 19.83
N ARG A 199 5.21 8.88 18.92
CA ARG A 199 3.77 8.87 19.22
C ARG A 199 3.10 7.59 18.75
N GLY A 200 2.05 7.18 19.48
CA GLY A 200 1.22 6.02 19.14
C GLY A 200 0.47 6.13 17.82
N PRO A 201 -0.27 5.07 17.42
CA PRO A 201 -1.00 5.05 16.17
C PRO A 201 -2.14 6.08 16.16
N ASN A 202 -2.46 6.58 14.97
CA ASN A 202 -3.65 7.41 14.72
C ASN A 202 -4.15 7.10 13.30
N LYS A 203 -5.46 7.11 13.09
CA LYS A 203 -6.08 6.70 11.82
C LYS A 203 -7.34 7.50 11.54
N ILE A 204 -7.49 7.94 10.31
CA ILE A 204 -8.65 8.68 9.83
C ILE A 204 -8.99 8.15 8.44
N GLY A 205 -10.27 7.87 8.20
CA GLY A 205 -10.85 7.61 6.89
C GLY A 205 -11.63 8.83 6.44
N LEU A 206 -11.42 9.24 5.18
CA LEU A 206 -12.00 10.43 4.56
C LEU A 206 -12.84 10.08 3.33
#